data_AF-A0A0P8ATV5-F1
#
_entry.id   AF-A0A0P8ATV5-F1
#
_cell.length_a   1.000
_cell.length_b   1.000
_cell.length_c   1.000
_cell.angle_alpha   90.00
_cell.angle_beta   90.00
_cell.angle_gamma   90.00
#
_symmetry.space_group_name_H-M   'P 1'
#
loop_
_entity.id
_entity.type
_entity.pdbx_description
1 polymer ?
#
loop_
_entity_poly.entity_id
_entity_poly.type
_entity_poly.pdbx_seq_one_letter_code
_entity_poly.pdbx_strand_id
1 'polypeptide(L)'
;MSDQSRTNQLLYQAELLATSTTDDDEHATARRMAQEEGALALFELALTSLLREVTEHARLSQHDWRYLLSDEGPAMAELQRLRDLAHEPDSWLSWLVGQLDKLHSSDGAAKRRAANPSMIAVGEQASLGEQLAAQLNAAKREVAALRETSQEW
;
A
#
# COMPACT_ATOMS: atom_id res chain seq x y z
N MET A 1 -15.93 12.40 -10.85
CA MET A 1 -14.56 12.41 -10.30
C MET A 1 -13.78 11.38 -11.12
N SER A 2 -12.62 11.72 -11.67
CA SER A 2 -11.82 10.77 -12.47
C SER A 2 -11.13 9.73 -11.58
N ASP A 3 -10.76 8.58 -12.15
CA ASP A 3 -9.99 7.55 -11.44
C ASP A 3 -8.65 8.11 -10.95
N GLN A 4 -7.99 8.94 -11.76
CA GLN A 4 -6.79 9.67 -11.36
C GLN A 4 -6.99 10.53 -10.10
N SER A 5 -8.08 11.30 -10.04
CA SER A 5 -8.40 12.14 -8.89
C SER A 5 -8.67 11.29 -7.65
N ARG A 6 -9.32 10.13 -7.82
CA ARG A 6 -9.59 9.18 -6.75
C ARG A 6 -8.31 8.54 -6.21
N THR A 7 -7.41 8.12 -7.09
CA THR A 7 -6.09 7.57 -6.71
C THR A 7 -5.31 8.58 -5.87
N ASN A 8 -5.24 9.83 -6.31
CA ASN A 8 -4.53 10.89 -5.58
C ASN A 8 -5.15 11.16 -4.21
N GLN A 9 -6.48 11.22 -4.14
CA GLN A 9 -7.20 11.44 -2.89
C GLN A 9 -6.90 10.32 -1.87
N LEU A 10 -6.94 9.06 -2.30
CA LEU A 10 -6.72 7.92 -1.41
C LEU A 10 -5.27 7.82 -0.94
N LEU A 11 -4.29 8.07 -1.82
CA LEU A 11 -2.87 8.14 -1.43
C LEU A 11 -2.62 9.24 -0.40
N TYR A 12 -3.26 10.40 -0.57
CA TYR A 12 -3.16 11.50 0.40
C TYR A 12 -3.83 11.15 1.74
N GLN A 13 -5.02 10.52 1.72
CA GLN A 13 -5.72 10.10 2.94
C GLN A 13 -4.92 9.04 3.71
N ALA A 14 -4.34 8.07 3.01
CA ALA A 14 -3.48 7.05 3.61
C ALA A 14 -2.26 7.68 4.29
N GLU A 15 -1.59 8.64 3.65
CA GLU A 15 -0.45 9.35 4.22
C GLU A 15 -0.82 10.20 5.44
N LEU A 16 -1.92 10.95 5.35
CA LEU A 16 -2.41 11.76 6.46
C LEU A 16 -2.67 10.86 7.68
N LEU A 17 -3.32 9.72 7.46
CA LEU A 17 -3.60 8.77 8.54
C LEU A 17 -2.32 8.09 9.04
N ALA A 18 -1.36 7.74 8.17
CA ALA A 18 -0.10 7.13 8.59
C ALA A 18 0.78 8.06 9.45
N THR A 19 0.70 9.37 9.21
CA THR A 19 1.56 10.38 9.85
C THR A 19 0.91 11.15 11.00
N SER A 20 -0.38 10.92 11.24
CA SER A 20 -1.11 11.57 12.34
C SER A 20 -0.56 11.14 13.70
N THR A 21 -0.45 12.07 14.65
CA THR A 21 -0.05 11.74 16.01
C THR A 21 -1.23 11.21 16.82
N THR A 22 -1.01 10.15 17.59
CA THR A 22 -1.96 9.67 18.61
C THR A 22 -1.61 10.29 19.96
N ASP A 23 -2.60 10.60 20.80
CA ASP A 23 -2.29 11.02 22.17
C ASP A 23 -1.61 9.88 22.94
N ASP A 24 -0.80 10.25 23.93
CA ASP A 24 -0.08 9.31 24.78
C ASP A 24 -0.89 8.99 26.04
N ASP A 25 -1.89 8.13 25.89
CA ASP A 25 -2.74 7.62 26.97
C ASP A 25 -2.72 6.07 27.04
N GLU A 26 -3.52 5.50 27.94
CA GLU A 26 -3.63 4.04 28.11
C GLU A 26 -4.08 3.28 26.85
N HIS A 27 -4.66 3.97 25.88
CA HIS A 27 -5.11 3.43 24.60
C HIS A 27 -4.19 3.78 23.44
N ALA A 28 -3.08 4.50 23.65
CA ALA A 28 -2.16 4.97 22.61
C ALA A 28 -1.70 3.83 21.67
N THR A 29 -1.33 2.68 22.25
CA THR A 29 -0.86 1.52 21.49
C THR A 29 -1.95 0.95 20.57
N ALA A 30 -3.17 0.81 21.08
CA ALA A 30 -4.31 0.29 20.33
C ALA A 30 -4.75 1.27 19.23
N ARG A 31 -4.79 2.58 19.54
CA ARG A 31 -5.08 3.63 18.55
C ARG A 31 -4.05 3.65 17.44
N ARG A 32 -2.76 3.52 17.76
CA ARG A 32 -1.70 3.45 16.76
C ARG A 32 -1.86 2.24 15.85
N MET A 33 -2.16 1.06 16.40
CA MET A 33 -2.41 -0.14 15.58
C MET A 33 -3.61 0.04 14.65
N ALA A 34 -4.74 0.55 15.17
CA ALA A 34 -5.93 0.81 14.36
C ALA A 34 -5.66 1.84 13.25
N GLN A 35 -4.86 2.86 13.55
CA GLN A 35 -4.46 3.88 12.59
C GLN A 35 -3.54 3.32 11.50
N GLU A 36 -2.55 2.49 11.87
CA GLU A 36 -1.66 1.80 10.94
C GLU A 36 -2.46 0.90 9.98
N GLU A 37 -3.39 0.09 10.49
CA GLU A 37 -4.23 -0.77 9.65
C GLU A 37 -5.23 0.02 8.79
N GLY A 38 -5.82 1.08 9.34
CA GLY A 38 -6.71 1.96 8.59
C GLY A 38 -5.98 2.67 7.44
N ALA A 39 -4.74 3.09 7.65
CA ALA A 39 -3.92 3.71 6.62
C ALA A 39 -3.51 2.68 5.54
N LEU A 40 -3.23 1.44 5.95
CA LEU A 40 -2.97 0.35 5.01
C LEU A 40 -4.20 -0.02 4.16
N ALA A 41 -5.40 -0.04 4.75
CA ALA A 41 -6.65 -0.26 4.02
C ALA A 41 -6.93 0.87 3.01
N LEU A 42 -6.64 2.13 3.37
CA LEU A 42 -6.71 3.25 2.41
C LEU A 42 -5.68 3.09 1.28
N PHE A 43 -4.50 2.54 1.57
CA PHE A 43 -3.50 2.26 0.55
C PHE A 43 -3.93 1.14 -0.39
N GLU A 44 -4.62 0.10 0.08
CA GLU A 44 -5.25 -0.92 -0.77
C GLU A 44 -6.32 -0.32 -1.70
N LEU A 45 -7.16 0.56 -1.18
CA LEU A 45 -8.14 1.27 -2.00
C LEU A 45 -7.44 2.14 -3.06
N ALA A 46 -6.33 2.79 -2.70
CA ALA A 46 -5.52 3.56 -3.63
C ALA A 46 -4.92 2.66 -4.73
N LEU A 47 -4.42 1.48 -4.39
CA LEU A 47 -3.92 0.49 -5.35
C LEU A 47 -5.04 0.05 -6.32
N THR A 48 -6.22 -0.24 -5.79
CA THR A 48 -7.39 -0.62 -6.62
C THR A 48 -7.80 0.52 -7.55
N SER A 49 -7.77 1.77 -7.07
CA SER A 49 -8.04 2.96 -7.88
C SER A 49 -6.99 3.16 -8.97
N LEU A 50 -5.70 2.98 -8.64
CA LEU A 50 -4.59 3.05 -9.59
C LEU A 50 -4.75 2.00 -10.70
N LEU A 51 -5.10 0.77 -10.33
CA LEU A 51 -5.31 -0.29 -11.31
C LEU A 51 -6.46 0.02 -12.26
N ARG A 52 -7.56 0.61 -11.76
CA ARG A 52 -8.66 1.11 -12.62
C ARG A 52 -8.18 2.22 -13.54
N GLU A 53 -7.44 3.18 -13.01
CA GLU A 53 -6.87 4.30 -13.76
C GLU A 53 -6.00 3.81 -14.93
N VAL A 54 -5.04 2.92 -14.68
CA VAL A 54 -4.13 2.43 -15.73
C VAL A 54 -4.78 1.41 -16.68
N THR A 55 -5.98 0.93 -16.35
CA THR A 55 -6.74 -0.02 -17.19
C THR A 55 -8.04 0.57 -17.75
N GLU A 56 -8.24 1.88 -17.65
CA GLU A 56 -9.50 2.57 -18.01
C GLU A 56 -9.97 2.21 -19.43
N HIS A 57 -9.03 2.06 -20.37
CA HIS A 57 -9.32 1.74 -21.77
C HIS A 57 -9.53 0.25 -22.07
N ALA A 58 -9.20 -0.65 -21.14
CA ALA A 58 -9.14 -2.09 -21.38
C ALA A 58 -10.47 -2.84 -21.18
N ARG A 59 -11.54 -2.15 -20.75
CA ARG A 59 -12.89 -2.73 -20.53
C ARG A 59 -12.86 -4.05 -19.75
N LEU A 60 -12.08 -4.09 -18.68
CA LEU A 60 -11.92 -5.29 -17.86
C LEU A 60 -13.21 -5.66 -17.12
N SER A 61 -13.47 -6.96 -16.97
CA SER A 61 -14.64 -7.49 -16.26
C SER A 61 -14.52 -7.39 -14.74
N GLN A 62 -13.30 -7.36 -14.21
CA GLN A 62 -13.01 -7.26 -12.78
C GLN A 62 -11.73 -6.44 -12.56
N HIS A 63 -11.67 -5.82 -11.37
CA HIS A 63 -10.56 -4.96 -10.96
C HIS A 63 -10.00 -5.40 -9.60
N ASP A 64 -10.09 -6.69 -9.32
CA ASP A 64 -9.45 -7.28 -8.15
C ASP A 64 -7.94 -7.23 -8.32
N TRP A 65 -7.24 -6.63 -7.36
CA TRP A 65 -5.80 -6.39 -7.51
C TRP A 65 -5.00 -7.69 -7.50
N ARG A 66 -5.45 -8.74 -6.81
CA ARG A 66 -4.76 -10.04 -6.78
C ARG A 66 -4.80 -10.67 -8.16
N TYR A 67 -5.97 -10.62 -8.81
CA TYR A 67 -6.09 -11.09 -10.19
C TYR A 67 -5.24 -10.24 -11.16
N LEU A 68 -5.35 -8.91 -11.10
CA LEU A 68 -4.66 -8.03 -12.05
C LEU A 68 -3.13 -8.12 -11.94
N LEU A 69 -2.62 -8.30 -10.71
CA LEU A 69 -1.18 -8.47 -10.43
C LEU A 69 -0.72 -9.94 -10.47
N SER A 70 -1.59 -10.90 -10.79
CA SER A 70 -1.20 -12.29 -11.00
C SER A 70 -0.71 -12.54 -12.43
N ASP A 71 0.01 -13.65 -12.63
CA ASP A 71 0.42 -14.13 -13.96
C ASP A 71 -0.77 -14.45 -14.89
N GLU A 72 -1.95 -14.72 -14.31
CA GLU A 72 -3.19 -14.96 -15.06
C GLU A 72 -3.93 -13.67 -15.45
N GLY A 73 -3.44 -12.52 -14.99
CA GLY A 73 -4.05 -11.23 -15.28
C GLY A 73 -3.91 -10.83 -16.76
N PRO A 74 -4.63 -9.79 -17.22
CA PRO A 74 -4.59 -9.34 -18.60
C PRO A 74 -3.17 -8.97 -19.07
N ALA A 75 -2.86 -9.26 -20.34
CA ALA A 75 -1.60 -8.92 -20.97
C ALA A 75 -1.57 -7.44 -21.40
N MET A 76 -1.39 -6.55 -20.43
CA MET A 76 -1.24 -5.10 -20.64
C MET A 76 0.13 -4.64 -20.17
N ALA A 77 0.73 -3.67 -20.86
CA ALA A 77 2.07 -3.20 -20.56
C ALA A 77 2.15 -2.55 -19.15
N GLU A 78 1.14 -1.77 -18.78
CA GLU A 78 1.04 -1.09 -17.48
C GLU A 78 0.89 -2.11 -16.36
N LEU A 79 0.05 -3.14 -16.56
CA LEU A 79 -0.09 -4.23 -15.59
C LEU A 79 1.19 -5.05 -15.50
N GLN A 80 1.88 -5.30 -16.61
CA GLN A 80 3.14 -6.01 -16.58
C GLN A 80 4.19 -5.24 -15.79
N ARG A 81 4.32 -3.92 -15.99
CA ARG A 81 5.22 -3.08 -15.20
C ARG A 81 4.90 -3.12 -13.71
N LEU A 82 3.62 -3.11 -13.34
CA LEU A 82 3.20 -3.27 -11.95
C LEU A 82 3.48 -4.68 -11.40
N ARG A 83 3.32 -5.74 -12.21
CA ARG A 83 3.72 -7.10 -11.81
C ARG A 83 5.21 -7.21 -11.58
N ASP A 84 6.02 -6.65 -12.48
CA ASP A 84 7.48 -6.64 -12.35
C ASP A 84 7.87 -5.93 -11.05
N LEU A 85 7.22 -4.80 -10.74
CA LEU A 85 7.41 -4.09 -9.48
C LEU A 85 6.97 -4.93 -8.28
N ALA A 86 5.84 -5.63 -8.33
CA ALA A 86 5.39 -6.51 -7.25
C ALA A 86 6.38 -7.67 -6.99
N HIS A 87 7.11 -8.12 -8.02
CA HIS A 87 8.13 -9.16 -7.92
C HIS A 87 9.52 -8.62 -7.52
N GLU A 88 9.79 -7.33 -7.73
CA GLU A 88 11.03 -6.70 -7.31
C GLU A 88 11.13 -6.64 -5.78
N PRO A 89 12.09 -7.36 -5.16
CA PRO A 89 12.32 -7.26 -3.73
C PRO A 89 12.64 -5.81 -3.36
N ASP A 90 12.16 -5.36 -2.20
CA ASP A 90 12.30 -3.98 -1.70
C ASP A 90 11.45 -2.91 -2.41
N SER A 91 10.68 -3.27 -3.44
CA SER A 91 9.72 -2.35 -4.03
C SER A 91 8.56 -2.03 -3.07
N TRP A 92 7.95 -0.86 -3.26
CA TRP A 92 6.78 -0.48 -2.47
C TRP A 92 5.60 -1.41 -2.68
N LEU A 93 5.46 -1.97 -3.88
CA LEU A 93 4.33 -2.82 -4.23
C LEU A 93 4.53 -4.23 -3.67
N SER A 94 5.74 -4.77 -3.74
CA SER A 94 6.10 -6.03 -3.09
C SER A 94 5.86 -5.95 -1.57
N TRP A 95 6.32 -4.86 -0.95
CA TRP A 95 6.06 -4.60 0.47
C TRP A 95 4.56 -4.49 0.77
N LEU A 96 3.81 -3.71 -0.03
CA LEU A 96 2.38 -3.49 0.17
C LEU A 96 1.61 -4.81 0.10
N VAL A 97 1.80 -5.61 -0.96
CA VAL A 97 1.15 -6.91 -1.12
C VAL A 97 1.39 -7.79 0.11
N GLY A 98 2.63 -7.86 0.59
CA GLY A 98 2.96 -8.60 1.81
C GLY A 98 2.29 -8.07 3.08
N GLN A 99 2.01 -6.77 3.19
CA GLN A 99 1.21 -6.24 4.30
C GLN A 99 -0.30 -6.47 4.13
N LEU A 100 -0.82 -6.41 2.90
CA LEU A 100 -2.23 -6.68 2.63
C LEU A 100 -2.61 -8.13 2.92
N ASP A 101 -1.71 -9.07 2.68
CA ASP A 101 -1.94 -10.47 3.07
C ASP A 101 -2.01 -10.64 4.59
N LYS A 102 -1.22 -9.86 5.36
CA LYS A 102 -1.35 -9.83 6.83
C LYS A 102 -2.63 -9.13 7.26
N LEU A 103 -3.00 -8.02 6.63
CA LEU A 103 -4.22 -7.27 6.92
C LEU A 103 -5.47 -8.15 6.74
N HIS A 104 -5.48 -8.98 5.69
CA HIS A 104 -6.57 -9.91 5.41
C HIS A 104 -6.51 -11.22 6.20
N SER A 105 -5.42 -11.46 6.93
CA SER A 105 -5.31 -12.60 7.84
C SER A 105 -6.06 -12.34 9.15
N SER A 106 -6.32 -13.40 9.92
CA SER A 106 -6.92 -13.28 11.26
C SER A 106 -6.05 -12.52 12.27
N ASP A 107 -4.76 -12.36 11.96
CA ASP A 107 -3.78 -11.74 12.86
C ASP A 107 -3.71 -10.22 12.72
N GLY A 108 -4.12 -9.66 11.58
CA GLY A 108 -3.94 -8.24 11.25
C GLY A 108 -2.49 -7.89 10.90
N ALA A 109 -2.30 -6.72 10.28
CA ALA A 109 -0.99 -6.23 9.87
C ALA A 109 -0.22 -5.56 11.02
N ALA A 110 -0.94 -4.97 11.98
CA ALA A 110 -0.33 -4.24 13.09
C ALA A 110 0.02 -5.12 14.30
N LYS A 111 -0.11 -6.45 14.19
CA LYS A 111 0.22 -7.40 15.28
C LYS A 111 1.69 -7.29 15.65
N ARG A 112 1.97 -6.69 16.81
CA ARG A 112 3.31 -6.65 17.40
C ARG A 112 3.60 -7.97 18.10
N ARG A 113 4.73 -8.62 17.80
CA ARG A 113 5.22 -9.74 18.63
C ARG A 113 5.51 -9.16 20.02
N ALA A 114 5.02 -9.81 21.07
CA ALA A 114 5.34 -9.41 22.44
C ALA A 114 6.86 -9.33 22.60
N ALA A 115 7.37 -8.16 22.95
CA ALA A 115 8.80 -7.98 23.17
C ALA A 115 9.23 -8.93 24.30
N ASN A 116 10.17 -9.83 24.02
CA ASN A 116 10.75 -10.67 25.06
C ASN A 116 11.48 -9.73 26.03
N PRO A 117 11.08 -9.66 27.32
CA PRO A 117 11.64 -8.70 28.27
C PRO A 117 13.13 -8.92 28.56
N SER A 118 13.70 -10.05 28.10
CA SER A 118 15.11 -10.42 28.23
C SER A 118 15.98 -10.09 27.01
N MET A 119 15.44 -9.44 25.98
CA MET A 119 16.19 -9.15 24.75
C MET A 119 16.39 -7.65 24.58
N ILE A 120 17.62 -7.17 24.79
CA ILE A 120 18.01 -5.81 24.41
C ILE A 120 17.98 -5.75 22.89
N ALA A 121 16.95 -5.12 22.33
CA ALA A 121 16.77 -5.00 20.89
C ALA A 121 17.92 -4.17 20.29
N VAL A 122 18.82 -4.84 19.58
CA VAL A 122 19.83 -4.20 18.73
C VAL A 122 19.13 -3.78 17.45
N GLY A 123 18.99 -2.46 17.26
CA GLY A 123 18.39 -1.81 16.09
C GLY A 123 16.91 -1.51 16.25
N GLU A 124 16.55 -0.23 16.38
CA GLU A 124 15.17 0.23 16.19
C GLU A 124 14.73 -0.14 14.76
N GLN A 125 14.02 -1.26 14.63
CA GLN A 125 13.26 -1.52 13.41
C GLN A 125 12.19 -0.43 13.30
N ALA A 126 12.17 0.26 12.16
CA ALA A 126 11.15 1.27 11.88
C ALA A 126 9.75 0.72 12.16
N SER A 127 8.92 1.51 12.84
CA SER A 127 7.52 1.17 13.10
C SER A 127 6.76 0.94 11.79
N LEU A 128 5.62 0.25 11.88
CA LEU A 128 4.78 0.01 10.70
C LEU A 128 4.31 1.33 10.09
N GLY A 129 3.98 2.34 10.90
CA GLY A 129 3.66 3.68 10.43
C GLY A 129 4.79 4.36 9.65
N GLU A 130 6.04 4.29 10.13
CA GLU A 130 7.21 4.85 9.43
C GLU A 130 7.48 4.14 8.09
N GLN A 131 7.39 2.80 8.10
CA GLN A 131 7.50 2.01 6.87
C GLN A 131 6.40 2.39 5.87
N LEU A 132 5.15 2.49 6.34
CA LEU A 132 4.01 2.87 5.52
C LEU A 132 4.19 4.25 4.87
N ALA A 133 4.64 5.24 5.65
CA ALA A 133 4.91 6.58 5.13
C ALA A 133 6.02 6.59 4.07
N ALA A 134 7.09 5.81 4.27
CA ALA A 134 8.16 5.65 3.28
C ALA A 134 7.64 5.02 1.98
N GLN A 135 6.81 3.98 2.10
CA GLN A 135 6.29 3.24 0.94
C GLN A 135 5.20 4.00 0.19
N LEU A 136 4.37 4.80 0.87
CA LEU A 136 3.45 5.75 0.24
C LEU A 136 4.18 6.79 -0.60
N ASN A 137 5.30 7.31 -0.08
CA ASN A 137 6.14 8.26 -0.82
C ASN A 137 6.80 7.63 -2.05
N ALA A 138 7.26 6.38 -1.93
CA ALA A 138 7.76 5.63 -3.08
C ALA A 138 6.67 5.39 -4.13
N ALA A 139 5.48 4.95 -3.70
CA ALA A 139 4.35 4.73 -4.59
C ALA A 139 3.93 5.99 -5.34
N LYS A 140 3.85 7.14 -4.68
CA LYS A 140 3.51 8.42 -5.35
C LYS A 140 4.49 8.77 -6.48
N ARG A 141 5.79 8.51 -6.29
CA ARG A 141 6.81 8.74 -7.33
C ARG A 141 6.63 7.78 -8.51
N GLU A 142 6.46 6.49 -8.23
CA GLU A 142 6.23 5.49 -9.28
C GLU A 142 4.93 5.72 -10.04
N VAL A 143 3.85 6.11 -9.35
CA VAL A 143 2.57 6.47 -9.98
C VAL A 143 2.71 7.67 -10.91
N ALA A 144 3.48 8.70 -10.52
CA ALA A 144 3.77 9.82 -11.41
C ALA A 144 4.53 9.36 -12.67
N ALA A 145 5.57 8.53 -12.49
CA ALA A 145 6.35 7.99 -13.60
C ALA A 145 5.54 7.06 -14.53
N LEU A 146 4.60 6.29 -13.98
CA LEU A 146 3.66 5.47 -14.76
C LEU A 146 2.76 6.34 -15.64
N ARG A 147 2.20 7.42 -15.09
CA ARG A 147 1.32 8.34 -15.82
C ARG A 147 2.03 9.09 -16.93
N GLU A 148 3.28 9.50 -16.71
CA GLU A 148 4.11 10.12 -17.74
C GLU A 148 4.27 9.16 -18.93
N THR A 149 4.60 7.89 -18.66
CA THR A 149 4.73 6.89 -19.72
C THR A 149 3.41 6.56 -20.42
N SER A 150 2.27 6.60 -19.74
CA SER A 150 0.96 6.34 -20.37
C SER A 150 0.45 7.49 -21.23
N GLN A 151 0.97 8.72 -21.08
CA GLN A 151 0.61 9.87 -21.94
C GLN A 151 1.37 9.91 -23.27
N GLU A 152 2.43 9.11 -23.41
CA GLU A 152 3.25 9.04 -24.64
C GLU A 152 2.64 8.12 -25.73
N TRP A 153 1.51 7.46 -25.45
CA TRP A 153 0.82 6.50 -26.33
C TRP A 153 -0.63 6.91 -26.59
#